data_AF-A0A6A3C757-F1
#
_entry.id   AF-A0A6A3C757-F1
#
_cell.length_a   1.000
_cell.length_b   1.000
_cell.length_c   1.000
_cell.angle_alpha   90.00
_cell.angle_beta   90.00
_cell.angle_gamma   90.00
#
_symmetry.space_group_name_H-M   'P 1'
#
loop_
_entity.id
_entity.type
_entity.pdbx_description
1 polymer ?
#
loop_
_entity_poly.entity_id
_entity_poly.type
_entity_poly.pdbx_seq_one_letter_code
_entity_poly.pdbx_strand_id
1 'polypeptide(L)'
;MKAEDPAAHRYIVSFHANKVVTVEGIDFVKCEAVGQSFMLHQIRKMIGVAVAIMRNCTPESLIKTALRNMIYSIIDIFGEYHVPNPNMSDISVKDRAVHINVPTAPEVGLYLDECIFSSYNQKWKDTHEELSMKAYAEEAEEFKMKFIYSHISSTECEEGTVGLWLHSLNHRNYPDLRACSGDTIDGKKSPKVGDGADTMECG
;
A
#
# COMPACT_ATOMS: atom_id res chain seq x y z
N MET A 1 -9.82 -9.69 -10.05
CA MET A 1 -10.52 -8.44 -10.40
C MET A 1 -9.59 -7.59 -11.24
N LYS A 2 -10.10 -6.98 -12.31
CA LYS A 2 -9.32 -6.01 -13.11
C LYS A 2 -9.33 -4.68 -12.34
N ALA A 3 -8.26 -3.90 -12.47
CA ALA A 3 -8.10 -2.62 -11.75
C ALA A 3 -9.15 -1.56 -12.11
N GLU A 4 -9.83 -1.73 -13.25
CA GLU A 4 -10.80 -0.78 -13.83
C GLU A 4 -12.24 -1.01 -13.38
N ASP A 5 -12.51 -2.01 -12.53
CA ASP A 5 -13.85 -2.30 -12.04
C ASP A 5 -14.26 -1.24 -10.99
N PRO A 6 -15.39 -0.54 -11.12
CA PRO A 6 -15.91 0.38 -10.09
C PRO A 6 -16.01 -0.27 -8.71
N ALA A 7 -16.19 -1.60 -8.65
CA ALA A 7 -16.20 -2.37 -7.41
C ALA A 7 -14.82 -2.47 -6.72
N ALA A 8 -13.73 -2.03 -7.35
CA ALA A 8 -12.39 -1.94 -6.78
C ALA A 8 -12.11 -0.60 -6.08
N HIS A 9 -13.00 0.40 -6.23
CA HIS A 9 -12.83 1.72 -5.63
C HIS A 9 -13.09 1.63 -4.12
N ARG A 10 -12.13 2.08 -3.30
CA ARG A 10 -12.21 2.00 -1.84
C ARG A 10 -11.85 3.35 -1.24
N TYR A 11 -12.64 3.78 -0.27
CA TYR A 11 -12.42 5.04 0.41
C TYR A 11 -11.71 4.79 1.75
N ILE A 12 -10.45 5.24 1.82
CA ILE A 12 -9.71 5.35 3.08
C ILE A 12 -10.06 6.70 3.69
N VAL A 13 -10.68 6.66 4.86
CA VAL A 13 -11.08 7.85 5.61
C VAL A 13 -9.86 8.48 6.27
N SER A 14 -9.01 7.66 6.91
CA SER A 14 -7.78 8.12 7.55
C SER A 14 -6.76 7.00 7.71
N PHE A 15 -5.50 7.40 7.89
CA PHE A 15 -4.40 6.50 8.23
C PHE A 15 -3.45 7.23 9.20
N HIS A 16 -3.19 6.64 10.36
CA HIS A 16 -2.32 7.19 11.41
C HIS A 16 -1.24 6.18 11.80
N ALA A 17 -0.01 6.64 12.05
CA ALA A 17 1.13 5.79 12.43
C ALA A 17 2.07 6.50 13.42
N ASN A 18 1.51 7.25 14.36
CA ASN A 18 2.25 8.13 15.27
C ASN A 18 2.32 7.61 16.72
N LYS A 19 1.79 6.43 17.01
CA LYS A 19 1.77 5.84 18.35
C LYS A 19 2.75 4.67 18.44
N VAL A 20 3.58 4.67 19.47
CA VAL A 20 4.44 3.54 19.83
C VAL A 20 3.82 2.83 21.03
N VAL A 21 3.80 1.50 21.00
CA VAL A 21 3.33 0.64 22.08
C VAL A 21 4.44 -0.34 22.42
N THR A 22 4.88 -0.32 23.68
CA THR A 22 5.87 -1.27 24.19
C THR A 22 5.13 -2.49 24.75
N VAL A 23 5.42 -3.67 24.23
CA VAL A 23 4.85 -4.95 24.67
C VAL A 23 6.00 -5.89 24.96
N GLU A 24 6.11 -6.38 26.20
CA GLU A 24 7.15 -7.32 26.63
C GLU A 24 8.59 -6.87 26.31
N GLY A 25 8.84 -5.56 26.28
CA GLY A 25 10.15 -4.96 25.98
C GLY A 25 10.45 -4.75 24.50
N ILE A 26 9.50 -5.06 23.61
CA ILE A 26 9.57 -4.78 22.18
C ILE A 26 8.70 -3.57 21.85
N ASP A 27 9.25 -2.62 21.11
CA ASP A 27 8.53 -1.43 20.66
C ASP A 27 7.85 -1.68 19.31
N PHE A 28 6.53 -1.51 19.28
CA PHE A 28 5.71 -1.61 18.08
C PHE A 28 5.17 -0.24 17.67
N VAL A 29 5.18 0.06 16.37
CA VAL A 29 4.49 1.24 15.83
C VAL A 29 3.05 0.84 15.50
N LYS A 30 2.07 1.44 16.17
CA LYS A 30 0.65 1.23 15.88
C LYS A 30 0.26 2.02 14.64
N CYS A 31 -0.17 1.29 13.61
CA CYS A 31 -0.76 1.86 12.40
C CYS A 31 -2.28 1.65 12.44
N GLU A 32 -3.05 2.73 12.36
CA GLU A 32 -4.51 2.74 12.40
C GLU A 32 -5.06 3.21 11.05
N ALA A 33 -5.73 2.33 10.33
CA ALA A 33 -6.36 2.64 9.06
C ALA A 33 -7.88 2.59 9.19
N VAL A 34 -8.55 3.70 8.88
CA VAL A 34 -10.01 3.77 8.83
C VAL A 34 -10.45 3.82 7.37
N GLY A 35 -11.37 2.95 6.99
CA GLY A 35 -11.87 2.88 5.62
C GLY A 35 -13.30 2.36 5.58
N GLN A 36 -14.02 2.67 4.51
CA GLN A 36 -15.39 2.18 4.31
C GLN A 36 -15.44 0.67 4.08
N SER A 37 -14.45 0.14 3.35
CA SER A 37 -14.26 -1.28 3.11
C SER A 37 -12.83 -1.53 2.67
N PHE A 38 -12.38 -2.77 2.78
CA PHE A 38 -11.04 -3.19 2.38
C PHE A 38 -11.09 -4.41 1.47
N MET A 39 -10.33 -4.36 0.38
CA MET A 39 -10.09 -5.50 -0.48
C MET A 39 -9.10 -6.48 0.17
N LEU A 40 -9.12 -7.74 -0.28
CA LEU A 40 -8.19 -8.76 0.21
C LEU A 40 -6.73 -8.28 0.10
N HIS A 41 -6.00 -8.38 1.21
CA HIS A 41 -4.62 -7.93 1.39
C HIS A 41 -4.37 -6.42 1.17
N GLN A 42 -5.40 -5.59 1.00
CA GLN A 42 -5.23 -4.16 0.69
C GLN A 42 -4.44 -3.44 1.77
N ILE A 43 -4.81 -3.61 3.05
CA ILE A 43 -4.12 -3.00 4.18
C ILE A 43 -2.65 -3.47 4.23
N ARG A 44 -2.42 -4.78 4.08
CA ARG A 44 -1.07 -5.38 4.08
C ARG A 44 -0.18 -4.83 2.96
N LYS A 45 -0.75 -4.57 1.78
CA LYS A 45 -0.03 -3.95 0.65
C LYS A 45 0.24 -2.45 0.87
N MET A 46 -0.71 -1.73 1.45
CA MET A 46 -0.52 -0.32 1.83
C MET A 46 0.65 -0.16 2.81
N ILE A 47 0.68 -0.98 3.87
CA ILE A 47 1.78 -1.01 4.84
C ILE A 47 3.09 -1.39 4.15
N GLY A 48 3.09 -2.42 3.32
CA GLY A 48 4.30 -2.86 2.62
C GLY A 48 4.93 -1.76 1.76
N VAL A 49 4.10 -1.01 1.01
CA VAL A 49 4.60 0.11 0.22
C VAL A 49 5.16 1.21 1.13
N ALA A 50 4.44 1.62 2.17
CA ALA A 50 4.90 2.64 3.12
C ALA A 50 6.27 2.29 3.72
N VAL A 51 6.45 1.04 4.17
CA VAL A 51 7.73 0.56 4.70
C VAL A 51 8.83 0.54 3.64
N ALA A 52 8.52 0.16 2.39
CA ALA A 52 9.50 0.19 1.30
C ALA A 52 10.03 1.60 1.02
N ILE A 53 9.21 2.63 1.17
CA ILE A 53 9.62 4.03 1.00
C ILE A 53 10.45 4.50 2.18
N MET A 54 10.03 4.21 3.41
CA MET A 54 10.82 4.55 4.60
C MET A 54 12.22 3.94 4.57
N ARG A 55 12.39 2.81 3.86
CA ARG A 55 13.68 2.15 3.64
C ARG A 55 14.42 2.59 2.37
N ASN A 56 13.90 3.61 1.68
CA ASN A 56 14.46 4.17 0.47
C ASN A 56 14.59 3.15 -0.69
N CYS A 57 13.75 2.10 -0.69
CA CYS A 57 13.67 1.12 -1.77
C CYS A 57 12.82 1.61 -2.96
N THR A 58 12.09 2.71 -2.76
CA THR A 58 11.10 3.25 -3.69
C THR A 58 11.09 4.78 -3.59
N PRO A 59 11.04 5.53 -4.70
CA PRO A 59 10.87 6.98 -4.64
C PRO A 59 9.48 7.36 -4.13
N GLU A 60 9.37 8.44 -3.35
CA GLU A 60 8.08 8.93 -2.82
C GLU A 60 7.05 9.22 -3.92
N SER A 61 7.51 9.55 -5.12
CA SER A 61 6.65 9.75 -6.30
C SER A 61 5.81 8.51 -6.64
N LEU A 62 6.33 7.30 -6.38
CA LEU A 62 5.64 6.05 -6.66
C LEU A 62 4.49 5.78 -5.68
N ILE A 63 4.49 6.41 -4.49
CA ILE A 63 3.33 6.37 -3.57
C ILE A 63 2.09 6.79 -4.30
N LYS A 64 2.17 7.93 -4.99
CA LYS A 64 0.99 8.52 -5.63
C LYS A 64 0.44 7.61 -6.71
N THR A 65 1.27 6.84 -7.41
CA THR A 65 0.86 5.89 -8.46
C THR A 65 0.44 4.54 -7.89
N ALA A 66 1.19 3.98 -6.93
CA ALA A 66 0.89 2.68 -6.31
C ALA A 66 -0.33 2.75 -5.40
N LEU A 67 -0.42 3.80 -4.56
CA LEU A 67 -1.62 4.07 -3.77
C LEU A 67 -2.77 4.45 -4.67
N ARG A 68 -2.58 5.22 -5.76
CA ARG A 68 -3.67 5.39 -6.73
C ARG A 68 -4.18 4.06 -7.23
N ASN A 69 -3.34 3.20 -7.80
CA ASN A 69 -3.79 1.91 -8.33
C ASN A 69 -4.43 0.99 -7.26
N MET A 70 -4.11 1.19 -5.97
CA MET A 70 -4.69 0.46 -4.83
C MET A 70 -5.86 1.18 -4.13
N ILE A 71 -6.08 2.48 -4.37
CA ILE A 71 -6.95 3.39 -3.59
C ILE A 71 -7.76 4.35 -4.48
N TYR A 72 -7.62 4.41 -5.82
CA TYR A 72 -8.44 5.28 -6.69
C TYR A 72 -9.91 5.08 -6.27
N SER A 73 -10.55 6.03 -5.59
CA SER A 73 -10.58 7.47 -5.83
C SER A 73 -10.38 8.30 -4.54
N ILE A 74 -9.26 9.02 -4.43
CA ILE A 74 -9.15 10.22 -3.56
C ILE A 74 -8.39 11.32 -4.31
N ILE A 75 -8.91 11.73 -5.48
CA ILE A 75 -8.77 13.08 -6.06
C ILE A 75 -9.98 13.30 -6.98
N ASP A 76 -11.19 13.45 -6.42
CA ASP A 76 -12.35 13.95 -7.18
C ASP A 76 -13.39 14.69 -6.31
N ILE A 77 -13.06 15.03 -5.05
CA ILE A 77 -14.01 15.70 -4.14
C ILE A 77 -13.59 17.14 -3.78
N PHE A 78 -12.35 17.54 -4.03
CA PHE A 78 -11.95 18.95 -3.92
C PHE A 78 -11.40 19.41 -5.25
N GLY A 79 -12.28 20.06 -6.02
CA GLY A 79 -12.07 20.43 -7.40
C GLY A 79 -10.84 21.31 -7.63
N GLU A 80 -9.96 20.82 -8.51
CA GLU A 80 -9.40 21.64 -9.57
C GLU A 80 -9.58 20.88 -10.88
N TYR A 81 -10.56 21.34 -11.65
CA TYR A 81 -10.80 20.92 -13.02
C TYR A 81 -9.63 21.47 -13.87
N HIS A 82 -8.60 20.68 -14.14
CA HIS A 82 -7.76 20.98 -15.30
C HIS A 82 -8.54 20.53 -16.54
N VAL A 83 -9.25 21.47 -17.17
CA VAL A 83 -9.86 21.26 -18.48
C VAL A 83 -8.70 20.97 -19.45
N PRO A 84 -8.60 19.78 -20.06
CA PRO A 84 -7.53 19.52 -21.01
C PRO A 84 -7.68 20.48 -22.20
N ASN A 85 -6.62 21.22 -22.48
CA ASN A 85 -6.53 22.13 -23.62
C ASN A 85 -6.72 21.32 -24.92
N PRO A 86 -7.75 21.61 -25.74
CA PRO A 86 -8.08 20.83 -26.92
C PRO A 86 -7.03 20.92 -28.06
N ASN A 87 -5.98 21.73 -27.89
CA ASN A 87 -4.95 21.94 -28.90
C ASN A 87 -3.56 21.41 -28.52
N MET A 88 -3.45 20.60 -27.46
CA MET A 88 -2.20 19.90 -27.11
C MET A 88 -2.28 18.47 -27.63
N SER A 89 -1.55 18.15 -28.69
CA SER A 89 -1.53 16.81 -29.29
C SER A 89 -1.07 15.77 -28.26
N ASP A 90 -2.02 14.93 -27.88
CA ASP A 90 -1.94 13.84 -26.93
C ASP A 90 -0.68 12.97 -27.11
N ILE A 91 0.26 13.09 -26.18
CA ILE A 91 1.14 11.97 -25.85
C ILE A 91 0.23 10.93 -25.22
N SER A 92 0.00 9.85 -25.96
CA SER A 92 -0.65 8.59 -25.57
C SER A 92 -0.27 8.13 -24.15
N VAL A 93 -0.88 8.72 -23.12
CA VAL A 93 -1.04 8.07 -21.83
C VAL A 93 -2.29 7.21 -21.97
N LYS A 94 -2.14 6.12 -22.72
CA LYS A 94 -2.95 4.93 -22.43
C LYS A 94 -2.56 4.58 -20.99
N ASP A 95 -3.37 5.01 -20.03
CA ASP A 95 -3.36 4.54 -18.65
C ASP A 95 -3.67 3.04 -18.67
N ARG A 96 -2.73 2.25 -19.18
CA ARG A 96 -2.72 0.81 -18.99
C ARG A 96 -2.51 0.65 -17.50
N ALA A 97 -3.45 0.03 -16.81
CA ALA A 97 -3.28 -0.36 -15.42
C ALA A 97 -1.92 -1.05 -15.24
N VAL A 98 -0.93 -0.31 -14.74
CA VAL A 98 0.41 -0.84 -14.51
C VAL A 98 0.29 -1.77 -13.32
N HIS A 99 0.43 -3.08 -13.58
CA HIS A 99 0.47 -4.08 -12.53
C HIS A 99 1.83 -3.98 -11.84
N ILE A 100 1.90 -3.21 -10.75
CA ILE A 100 3.08 -3.08 -9.91
C ILE A 100 3.07 -4.20 -8.88
N ASN A 101 4.11 -5.02 -8.84
CA ASN A 101 4.27 -5.97 -7.75
C ASN A 101 4.65 -5.22 -6.46
N VAL A 102 3.71 -5.17 -5.51
CA VAL A 102 3.90 -4.48 -4.24
C VAL A 102 4.14 -5.47 -3.10
N PRO A 103 5.04 -5.16 -2.15
CA PRO A 103 5.24 -5.96 -0.96
C PRO A 103 3.96 -6.04 -0.14
N THR A 104 3.67 -7.24 0.36
CA THR A 104 2.54 -7.48 1.26
C THR A 104 3.12 -7.76 2.64
N ALA A 105 2.77 -6.94 3.63
CA ALA A 105 3.22 -7.14 5.00
C ALA A 105 2.72 -8.49 5.56
N PRO A 106 3.39 -9.08 6.58
CA PRO A 106 2.88 -10.25 7.31
C PRO A 106 1.51 -10.02 7.94
N GLU A 107 0.78 -11.09 8.26
CA GLU A 107 -0.54 -11.01 8.90
C GLU A 107 -0.51 -10.83 10.40
N VAL A 108 0.55 -11.29 11.06
CA VAL A 108 0.63 -11.38 12.52
C VAL A 108 0.22 -10.08 13.21
N GLY A 109 0.63 -8.92 12.68
CA GLY A 109 0.33 -7.60 13.27
C GLY A 109 -1.00 -6.97 12.85
N LEU A 110 -1.85 -7.63 12.05
CA LEU A 110 -3.10 -7.06 11.56
C LEU A 110 -4.30 -7.62 12.33
N TYR A 111 -5.08 -6.73 12.94
CA TYR A 111 -6.34 -7.06 13.60
C TYR A 111 -7.39 -5.98 13.33
N LEU A 112 -8.67 -6.32 13.51
CA LEU A 112 -9.78 -5.36 13.45
C LEU A 112 -9.96 -4.70 14.82
N ASP A 113 -9.80 -3.38 14.90
CA ASP A 113 -9.91 -2.63 16.17
C ASP A 113 -11.38 -2.29 16.49
N GLU A 114 -12.06 -1.56 15.61
CA GLU A 114 -13.46 -1.15 15.82
C GLU A 114 -14.29 -1.14 14.52
N CYS A 115 -15.60 -1.27 14.69
CA CYS A 115 -16.59 -1.04 13.63
C CYS A 115 -17.30 0.30 13.87
N ILE A 116 -17.26 1.19 12.88
CA ILE A 116 -17.84 2.54 12.98
C ILE A 116 -19.23 2.55 12.34
N PHE A 117 -20.25 2.82 13.16
CA PHE A 117 -21.67 2.81 12.75
C PHE A 117 -22.29 4.21 12.60
N SER A 118 -21.48 5.26 12.47
CA SER A 118 -21.94 6.67 12.46
C SER A 118 -23.08 6.94 11.47
N SER A 119 -23.00 6.43 10.24
CA SER A 119 -24.05 6.61 9.23
C SER A 119 -25.36 5.91 9.59
N TYR A 120 -25.29 4.72 10.21
CA TYR A 120 -26.47 4.00 10.70
C TYR A 120 -27.11 4.77 11.86
N ASN A 121 -26.31 5.16 12.85
CA ASN A 121 -26.76 5.90 14.02
C ASN A 121 -27.39 7.24 13.64
N GLN A 122 -26.84 7.93 12.64
CA GLN A 122 -27.43 9.17 12.12
C GLN A 122 -28.78 8.92 11.43
N LYS A 123 -28.87 7.87 10.60
CA LYS A 123 -30.08 7.57 9.82
C LYS A 123 -31.24 7.10 10.71
N TRP A 124 -30.96 6.36 11.78
CA TRP A 124 -31.99 5.70 12.59
C TRP A 124 -32.12 6.28 14.01
N LYS A 125 -31.50 7.42 14.27
CA LYS A 125 -31.41 8.09 15.59
C LYS A 125 -32.75 8.18 16.35
N ASP A 126 -33.85 8.42 15.64
CA ASP A 126 -35.17 8.64 16.25
C ASP A 126 -35.92 7.33 16.55
N THR A 127 -35.44 6.20 16.02
CA THR A 127 -36.17 4.91 16.02
C THR A 127 -35.39 3.76 16.63
N HIS A 128 -34.07 3.84 16.65
CA HIS A 128 -33.18 2.79 17.14
C HIS A 128 -32.16 3.40 18.10
N GLU A 129 -31.71 2.59 19.06
CA GLU A 129 -30.62 2.95 19.98
C GLU A 129 -29.28 3.08 19.22
N GLU A 130 -28.36 3.90 19.76
CA GLU A 130 -27.01 4.07 19.21
C GLU A 130 -26.23 2.75 19.25
N LEU A 131 -25.82 2.27 18.09
CA LEU A 131 -24.91 1.14 17.98
C LEU A 131 -23.46 1.64 18.11
N SER A 132 -22.80 1.33 19.23
CA SER A 132 -21.39 1.68 19.43
C SER A 132 -20.68 0.69 20.36
N MET A 133 -19.35 0.64 20.26
CA MET A 133 -18.48 -0.15 21.14
C MET A 133 -18.11 0.58 22.45
N LYS A 134 -18.63 1.80 22.66
CA LYS A 134 -18.22 2.67 23.79
C LYS A 134 -18.43 2.02 25.15
N ALA A 135 -19.53 1.28 25.32
CA ALA A 135 -19.86 0.60 26.56
C ALA A 135 -18.88 -0.52 26.94
N TYR A 136 -18.08 -1.00 25.98
CA TYR A 136 -17.13 -2.11 26.15
C TYR A 136 -15.68 -1.68 25.86
N ALA A 137 -15.40 -0.38 25.86
CA ALA A 137 -14.11 0.14 25.43
C ALA A 137 -12.97 -0.32 26.35
N GLU A 138 -13.23 -0.41 27.67
CA GLU A 138 -12.26 -0.87 28.66
C GLU A 138 -11.98 -2.36 28.49
N GLU A 139 -13.02 -3.18 28.39
CA GLU A 139 -12.93 -4.63 28.21
C GLU A 139 -12.26 -5.00 26.88
N ALA A 140 -12.55 -4.24 25.81
CA ALA A 140 -11.92 -4.42 24.51
C ALA A 140 -10.42 -4.07 24.56
N GLU A 141 -10.04 -3.02 25.27
CA GLU A 141 -8.62 -2.66 25.44
C GLU A 141 -7.88 -3.70 26.29
N GLU A 142 -8.48 -4.18 27.38
CA GLU A 142 -7.92 -5.26 28.19
C GLU A 142 -7.72 -6.53 27.35
N PHE A 143 -8.71 -6.90 26.54
CA PHE A 143 -8.63 -8.04 25.64
C PHE A 143 -7.50 -7.87 24.61
N LYS A 144 -7.39 -6.69 23.99
CA LYS A 144 -6.30 -6.39 23.04
C LYS A 144 -4.94 -6.54 23.67
N MET A 145 -4.72 -5.94 24.84
CA MET A 145 -3.43 -6.03 25.54
C MET A 145 -3.09 -7.46 25.93
N LYS A 146 -4.06 -8.16 26.53
CA LYS A 146 -3.84 -9.49 27.12
C LYS A 146 -3.67 -10.60 26.09
N PHE A 147 -4.41 -10.54 24.98
CA PHE A 147 -4.46 -11.66 24.03
C PHE A 147 -3.90 -11.30 22.65
N ILE A 148 -4.21 -10.11 22.12
CA ILE A 148 -3.77 -9.74 20.77
C ILE A 148 -2.31 -9.29 20.78
N TYR A 149 -1.98 -8.27 21.57
CA TYR A 149 -0.63 -7.72 21.63
C TYR A 149 0.39 -8.71 22.18
N SER A 150 0.01 -9.47 23.22
CA SER A 150 0.86 -10.54 23.74
C SER A 150 1.13 -11.62 22.68
N HIS A 151 0.13 -12.03 21.89
CA HIS A 151 0.34 -12.99 20.81
C HIS A 151 1.23 -12.45 19.68
N ILE A 152 1.05 -11.17 19.29
CA ILE A 152 1.91 -10.51 18.29
C ILE A 152 3.36 -10.48 18.78
N SER A 153 3.57 -10.08 20.03
CA SER A 153 4.88 -10.01 20.67
C SER A 153 5.56 -11.37 20.72
N SER A 154 4.87 -12.39 21.23
CA SER A 154 5.41 -13.74 21.35
C SER A 154 5.76 -14.33 19.98
N THR A 155 4.88 -14.16 18.99
CA THR A 155 5.09 -14.70 17.65
C THR A 155 6.27 -14.01 16.95
N GLU A 156 6.42 -12.69 17.08
CA GLU A 156 7.59 -12.01 16.52
C GLU A 156 8.88 -12.41 17.23
N CYS A 157 8.85 -12.67 18.54
CA CYS A 157 10.01 -13.17 19.28
C CYS A 157 10.42 -14.58 18.85
N GLU A 158 9.45 -15.45 18.55
CA GLU A 158 9.69 -16.86 18.17
C GLU A 158 10.06 -17.02 16.69
N GLU A 159 9.32 -16.34 15.80
CA GLU A 159 9.44 -16.54 14.36
C GLU A 159 10.24 -15.44 13.64
N GLY A 160 10.28 -14.22 14.20
CA GLY A 160 10.95 -13.07 13.57
C GLY A 160 10.41 -12.73 12.18
N THR A 161 9.13 -13.03 11.93
CA THR A 161 8.52 -12.96 10.59
C THR A 161 8.55 -11.56 10.00
N VAL A 162 8.35 -10.50 10.81
CA VAL A 162 8.48 -9.12 10.33
C VAL A 162 9.93 -8.79 10.02
N GLY A 163 10.88 -9.18 10.87
CA GLY A 163 12.32 -9.00 10.61
C GLY A 163 12.78 -9.66 9.30
N LEU A 164 12.39 -10.91 9.06
CA LEU A 164 12.69 -11.64 7.83
C LEU A 164 12.04 -11.00 6.60
N TRP A 165 10.77 -10.59 6.73
CA TRP A 165 10.07 -9.88 5.67
C TRP A 165 10.78 -8.56 5.33
N LEU A 166 11.20 -7.78 6.34
CA LEU A 166 11.98 -6.56 6.13
C LEU A 166 13.25 -6.88 5.33
N HIS A 167 14.04 -7.88 5.69
CA HIS A 167 15.23 -8.25 4.88
C HIS A 167 14.90 -8.59 3.42
N SER A 168 13.72 -9.15 3.15
CA SER A 168 13.26 -9.44 1.79
C SER A 168 12.87 -8.20 0.97
N LEU A 169 12.60 -7.05 1.61
CA LEU A 169 12.24 -5.81 0.91
C LEU A 169 13.49 -5.16 0.28
N ASN A 170 13.79 -5.55 -0.95
CA ASN A 170 14.90 -5.02 -1.73
C ASN A 170 14.59 -5.05 -3.24
N HIS A 171 15.42 -4.38 -4.03
CA HIS A 171 15.22 -4.24 -5.48
C HIS A 171 15.30 -5.55 -6.27
N ARG A 172 15.86 -6.63 -5.70
CA ARG A 172 15.86 -7.95 -6.37
C ARG A 172 14.47 -8.58 -6.33
N ASN A 173 13.80 -8.46 -5.19
CA ASN A 173 12.47 -9.03 -4.98
C ASN A 173 11.35 -8.11 -5.49
N TYR A 174 11.59 -6.80 -5.53
CA TYR A 174 10.62 -5.79 -5.97
C TYR A 174 11.25 -4.83 -7.00
N PRO A 175 11.54 -5.30 -8.22
CA PRO A 175 12.20 -4.48 -9.25
C PRO A 175 11.33 -3.29 -9.72
N ASP A 176 10.00 -3.48 -9.75
CA ASP A 176 9.05 -2.45 -10.20
C ASP A 176 9.07 -1.19 -9.31
N LEU A 177 9.50 -1.33 -8.06
CA LEU A 177 9.58 -0.22 -7.11
C LEU A 177 10.70 0.76 -7.40
N ARG A 178 11.67 0.38 -8.25
CA ARG A 178 12.80 1.25 -8.62
C ARG A 178 12.41 2.34 -9.63
N ALA A 179 11.29 2.17 -10.33
CA ALA A 179 10.95 3.02 -11.47
C ALA A 179 10.37 4.38 -11.03
N CYS A 180 11.26 5.37 -10.90
CA CYS A 180 11.14 6.74 -11.44
C CYS A 180 12.32 7.59 -10.94
N SER A 181 13.56 7.20 -11.27
CA SER A 181 14.67 8.15 -11.33
C SER A 181 14.74 8.65 -12.77
N GLY A 182 14.24 9.85 -13.02
CA GLY A 182 14.49 10.55 -14.28
C GLY A 182 15.96 10.93 -14.40
N ASP A 183 16.44 10.90 -15.64
CA ASP A 183 17.66 11.50 -16.18
C ASP A 183 18.99 10.74 -16.01
N THR A 184 19.35 10.01 -17.08
CA THR A 184 20.68 10.21 -17.69
C THR A 184 20.50 10.48 -19.18
N ILE A 185 20.71 11.75 -19.53
CA ILE A 185 21.23 12.18 -20.82
C ILE A 185 22.58 11.49 -20.99
N ASP A 186 22.72 10.58 -21.96
CA ASP A 186 23.69 10.74 -23.05
C ASP A 186 23.61 9.59 -24.05
N GLY A 187 23.60 9.98 -25.32
CA GLY A 187 23.53 9.05 -26.44
C GLY A 187 24.81 8.25 -26.59
N LYS A 188 24.70 6.92 -26.61
CA LYS A 188 25.57 6.07 -27.41
C LYS A 188 24.74 5.06 -28.19
N LYS A 189 24.62 5.34 -29.50
CA LYS A 189 24.26 4.35 -30.51
C LYS A 189 25.21 3.17 -30.39
N SER A 190 24.68 1.98 -30.10
CA SER A 190 25.38 0.73 -30.39
C SER A 190 25.09 0.32 -31.84
N PRO A 191 26.07 -0.18 -32.60
CA PRO A 191 25.93 -0.45 -34.04
C PRO A 191 25.05 -1.68 -34.30
N LYS A 192 24.36 -1.65 -35.45
CA LYS A 192 23.62 -2.81 -35.98
C LYS A 192 24.61 -3.93 -36.33
N VAL A 193 24.41 -5.12 -35.77
CA VAL A 193 24.97 -6.38 -36.28
C VAL A 193 23.96 -6.92 -37.31
N GLY A 194 24.39 -6.99 -38.56
CA GLY A 194 23.72 -7.72 -39.63
C GLY A 194 24.25 -9.14 -39.72
N ASP A 195 23.37 -10.06 -40.08
CA ASP A 195 23.62 -11.50 -40.28
C ASP A 195 24.68 -11.81 -41.35
N GLY A 196 25.44 -12.89 -41.10
CA GLY A 196 25.54 -13.98 -42.07
C GLY A 196 26.81 -14.14 -42.92
N ALA A 197 27.47 -15.28 -42.69
CA ALA A 197 28.13 -16.19 -43.65
C ALA A 197 29.66 -16.10 -43.93
N ASP A 198 30.32 -17.21 -43.57
CA ASP A 198 31.43 -17.95 -44.21
C ASP A 198 32.61 -17.23 -44.86
N THR A 199 33.83 -17.52 -44.39
CA THR A 199 34.77 -18.43 -45.07
C THR A 199 36.01 -18.76 -44.23
N MET A 200 36.59 -19.91 -44.58
CA MET A 200 37.61 -20.73 -43.90
C MET A 200 39.06 -20.31 -44.22
N GLU A 201 39.99 -20.82 -43.40
CA GLU A 201 41.46 -21.02 -43.59
C GLU A 201 42.46 -19.85 -43.45
N CYS A 202 43.36 -19.96 -42.45
CA CYS A 202 44.72 -20.51 -42.62
C CYS A 202 45.49 -20.49 -41.27
N GLY A 203 46.07 -21.64 -40.91
CA GLY A 203 46.93 -21.84 -39.74
C GLY A 203 47.00 -23.30 -39.34
#